data_AF-E9HBC8-F1
#
_entry.id   AF-E9HBC8-F1
#
_cell.length_a   1.000
_cell.length_b   1.000
_cell.length_c   1.000
_cell.angle_alpha   90.00
_cell.angle_beta   90.00
_cell.angle_gamma   90.00
#
_symmetry.space_group_name_H-M   'P 1'
#
loop_
_entity.id
_entity.type
_entity.pdbx_description
1 polymer ?
#
loop_
_entity_poly.entity_id
_entity_poly.type
_entity_poly.pdbx_seq_one_letter_code
_entity_poly.pdbx_strand_id
1 'polypeptide(L)'
;SFNICDEEEKITGYRNCFGATIANIFSTYSVLEIISKKQGKRFKQEWRINMTKDNIPEIRTYSGSSFTEITFSFHLGKFEMDALDQDILAVFSRRATEIAACTRGVKVFLNGNLLPISIFKDYVNLCLRVLIINFPSTNSIKKIHHVFQFRGRRIEIAVASSNRGFQQMSFASKYATIKGGR
;
A
#
# COMPACT_ATOMS: atom_id res chain seq x y z
N SER A 1 13.65 -7.88 12.15
CA SER A 1 13.44 -7.52 10.73
C SER A 1 14.01 -8.63 9.85
N PHE A 2 13.23 -9.18 8.90
CA PHE A 2 13.60 -10.36 8.10
C PHE A 2 14.44 -10.06 6.83
N ASN A 3 14.88 -8.80 6.65
CA ASN A 3 15.61 -8.33 5.46
C ASN A 3 16.99 -7.76 5.81
N ILE A 4 17.72 -8.37 6.74
CA ILE A 4 19.15 -8.07 6.99
C ILE A 4 20.05 -9.16 6.35
N CYS A 5 19.48 -10.22 5.77
CA CYS A 5 20.24 -11.23 5.05
C CYS A 5 20.09 -11.01 3.54
N ASP A 6 21.10 -10.38 2.95
CA ASP A 6 21.27 -10.13 1.51
C ASP A 6 21.67 -11.40 0.71
N GLU A 7 21.63 -12.59 1.32
CA GLU A 7 22.02 -13.84 0.66
C GLU A 7 20.92 -14.46 -0.22
N GLU A 8 19.66 -14.06 -0.05
CA GLU A 8 18.55 -14.52 -0.88
C GLU A 8 18.08 -13.39 -1.81
N GLU A 9 17.98 -13.63 -3.13
CA GLU A 9 17.31 -12.73 -4.08
C GLU A 9 15.81 -12.60 -3.72
N LYS A 10 15.50 -11.80 -2.70
CA LYS A 10 14.13 -11.56 -2.27
C LYS A 10 13.50 -10.49 -3.16
N ILE A 11 12.33 -10.81 -3.73
CA ILE A 11 11.46 -9.90 -4.49
C ILE A 11 10.79 -8.84 -3.56
N THR A 12 11.20 -8.77 -2.29
CA THR A 12 10.68 -7.80 -1.32
C THR A 12 11.42 -6.47 -1.48
N GLY A 13 10.76 -5.39 -1.93
CA GLY A 13 11.40 -4.08 -2.13
C GLY A 13 11.76 -3.31 -0.84
N TYR A 14 11.91 -4.01 0.28
CA TYR A 14 12.34 -3.44 1.55
C TYR A 14 13.86 -3.41 1.62
N ARG A 15 14.48 -2.32 1.18
CA ARG A 15 15.94 -2.16 1.31
C ARG A 15 16.38 -1.73 2.71
N ASN A 16 15.57 -0.94 3.42
CA ASN A 16 16.01 -0.30 4.67
C ASN A 16 15.12 -0.52 5.91
N CYS A 17 14.02 -1.29 5.83
CA CYS A 17 13.14 -1.66 6.96
C CYS A 17 12.67 -0.55 7.94
N PHE A 18 12.83 0.75 7.62
CA PHE A 18 12.46 1.84 8.54
C PHE A 18 10.99 2.25 8.51
N GLY A 19 10.20 1.77 7.54
CA GLY A 19 8.87 2.32 7.27
C GLY A 19 7.92 2.30 8.49
N ALA A 20 7.85 1.17 9.19
CA ALA A 20 6.99 1.05 10.37
C ALA A 20 7.50 1.91 11.54
N THR A 21 8.82 1.99 11.73
CA THR A 21 9.45 2.83 12.75
C THR A 21 9.20 4.32 12.50
N ILE A 22 9.35 4.76 11.25
CA ILE A 22 9.08 6.16 10.85
C ILE A 22 7.61 6.50 11.11
N ALA A 23 6.67 5.63 10.71
CA ALA A 23 5.25 5.84 10.99
C ALA A 23 4.98 5.97 12.50
N ASN A 24 5.65 5.16 13.32
CA ASN A 24 5.52 5.23 14.78
C ASN A 24 6.09 6.55 15.36
N ILE A 25 7.27 6.98 14.90
CA ILE A 25 7.89 8.25 15.32
C ILE A 25 6.99 9.46 15.01
N PHE A 26 6.25 9.42 13.90
CA PHE A 26 5.30 10.48 13.53
C PHE A 26 3.89 10.29 14.11
N SER A 27 3.69 9.37 15.05
CA SER A 27 2.40 9.10 15.67
C SER A 27 2.34 9.55 17.14
N THR A 28 1.17 10.01 17.59
CA THR A 28 0.88 10.25 19.01
C THR A 28 0.60 8.94 19.74
N TYR A 29 0.04 7.97 19.02
CA TYR A 29 -0.29 6.63 19.51
C TYR A 29 -0.13 5.60 18.40
N SER A 30 0.45 4.45 18.72
CA SER A 30 0.59 3.33 17.79
C SER A 30 0.38 2.00 18.51
N VAL A 31 -0.22 1.03 17.83
CA VAL A 31 -0.42 -0.33 18.34
C VAL A 31 0.05 -1.34 17.31
N LEU A 32 0.83 -2.32 17.77
CA LEU A 32 1.12 -3.54 17.02
C LEU A 32 0.44 -4.70 17.71
N GLU A 33 -0.45 -5.38 16.98
CA GLU A 33 -1.10 -6.59 17.45
C GLU A 33 -0.77 -7.76 16.50
N ILE A 34 -0.26 -8.84 17.07
CA ILE A 34 0.11 -10.05 16.33
C ILE A 34 -0.56 -11.24 16.99
N ILE A 35 -1.25 -12.03 16.19
CA ILE A 35 -1.86 -13.29 16.60
C ILE A 35 -1.21 -14.43 15.84
N SER A 36 -0.72 -15.41 16.59
CA SER A 36 -0.14 -16.64 16.05
C SER A 36 -0.97 -17.84 16.46
N LYS A 37 -1.77 -18.37 15.54
CA LYS A 37 -2.55 -19.61 15.76
C LYS A 37 -1.65 -20.78 16.12
N LYS A 38 -0.45 -20.88 15.52
CA LYS A 38 0.53 -21.96 15.81
C LYS A 38 1.01 -21.92 17.27
N GLN A 39 1.19 -20.72 17.82
CA GLN A 39 1.65 -20.54 19.20
C GLN A 39 0.49 -20.43 20.20
N GLY A 40 -0.75 -20.25 19.72
CA GLY A 40 -1.92 -20.00 20.58
C GLY A 40 -1.79 -18.71 21.39
N LYS A 41 -1.06 -17.71 20.86
CA LYS A 41 -0.69 -16.48 21.58
C LYS A 41 -1.05 -15.24 20.78
N ARG A 42 -1.42 -14.20 21.53
CA ARG A 42 -1.59 -12.81 21.10
C ARG A 42 -0.49 -11.97 21.74
N PHE A 43 0.20 -11.19 20.92
CA PHE A 43 1.15 -10.17 21.34
C PHE A 43 0.56 -8.80 21.01
N LYS A 44 0.54 -7.89 21.98
CA LYS A 44 0.11 -6.51 21.80
C LYS A 44 1.13 -5.56 22.41
N GLN A 45 1.62 -4.60 21.63
CA GLN A 45 2.50 -3.54 22.11
C GLN A 45 1.93 -2.17 21.72
N GLU A 46 1.98 -1.25 22.68
CA GLU A 46 1.50 0.12 22.50
C GLU A 46 2.65 1.11 22.69
N TRP A 47 2.75 2.06 21.78
CA TRP A 47 3.65 3.20 21.87
C TRP A 47 2.85 4.49 21.94
N ARG A 48 3.38 5.47 22.67
CA ARG A 48 2.83 6.81 22.85
C ARG A 48 3.90 7.86 22.64
N ILE A 49 3.47 9.06 22.30
CA ILE A 49 4.32 10.26 22.18
C ILE A 49 5.53 9.98 21.28
N ASN A 50 5.29 9.80 19.98
CA ASN A 50 6.37 9.69 19.00
C ASN A 50 7.37 8.57 19.29
N MET A 51 6.87 7.43 19.81
CA MET A 51 7.66 6.27 20.20
C MET A 51 8.59 6.48 21.42
N THR A 52 8.47 7.61 22.12
CA THR A 52 9.31 7.90 23.32
C THR A 52 8.80 7.23 24.59
N LYS A 53 7.52 6.85 24.62
CA LYS A 53 6.92 6.08 25.72
C LYS A 53 6.35 4.79 25.17
N ASP A 54 6.63 3.70 25.85
CA ASP A 54 6.08 2.39 25.56
C ASP A 54 5.53 1.76 26.84
N ASN A 55 4.49 0.95 26.66
CA ASN A 55 3.99 0.11 27.74
C ASN A 55 4.67 -1.26 27.65
N ILE A 56 4.69 -1.97 28.78
CA ILE A 56 5.13 -3.37 28.83
C ILE A 56 4.26 -4.17 27.83
N PRO A 57 4.87 -4.96 26.93
CA PRO A 57 4.11 -5.75 25.96
C PRO A 57 3.18 -6.73 26.65
N GLU A 58 1.95 -6.82 26.15
CA GLU A 58 0.95 -7.77 26.62
C GLU A 58 1.06 -9.06 25.80
N ILE A 59 1.26 -10.19 26.48
CA ILE A 59 1.20 -11.52 25.88
C ILE A 59 0.06 -12.30 26.54
N ARG A 60 -0.95 -12.70 25.75
CA ARG A 60 -2.09 -13.49 26.23
C ARG A 60 -2.28 -14.74 25.39
N THR A 61 -2.96 -15.74 25.97
CA THR A 61 -3.46 -16.88 25.19
C THR A 61 -4.55 -16.41 24.23
N TYR A 62 -4.61 -17.02 23.06
CA TYR A 62 -5.61 -16.68 22.04
C TYR A 62 -5.92 -17.87 21.14
N SER A 63 -7.22 -18.09 20.89
CA SER A 63 -7.73 -19.16 20.03
C SER A 63 -8.55 -18.56 18.88
N GLY A 64 -7.87 -18.21 17.79
CA GLY A 64 -8.51 -17.69 16.57
C GLY A 64 -7.55 -17.71 15.38
N SER A 65 -7.91 -17.01 14.31
CA SER A 65 -7.08 -16.91 13.10
C SER A 65 -5.85 -16.03 13.32
N SER A 66 -4.73 -16.40 12.71
CA SER A 66 -3.53 -15.56 12.72
C SER A 66 -3.78 -14.26 11.94
N PHE A 67 -3.36 -13.14 12.51
CA PHE A 67 -3.30 -11.86 11.81
C PHE A 67 -2.21 -10.97 12.39
N THR A 68 -1.85 -9.94 11.64
CA THR A 68 -1.04 -8.82 12.12
C THR A 68 -1.82 -7.56 11.83
N GLU A 69 -2.07 -6.76 12.86
CA GLU A 69 -2.73 -5.47 12.77
C GLU A 69 -1.78 -4.39 13.27
N ILE A 70 -1.77 -3.27 12.56
CA ILE A 70 -0.98 -2.10 12.93
C ILE A 70 -1.89 -0.88 12.87
N THR A 71 -1.99 -0.18 14.00
CA THR A 71 -2.82 1.01 14.14
C THR A 71 -1.93 2.20 14.46
N PHE A 72 -2.16 3.32 13.77
CA PHE A 72 -1.44 4.57 13.98
C PHE A 72 -2.43 5.73 14.12
N SER A 73 -2.16 6.60 15.10
CA SER A 73 -2.76 7.93 15.20
C SER A 73 -1.66 8.96 14.95
N PHE A 74 -1.66 9.56 13.76
CA PHE A 74 -0.61 10.49 13.36
C PHE A 74 -0.62 11.78 14.18
N HIS A 75 0.57 12.32 14.46
CA HIS A 75 0.74 13.61 15.09
C HIS A 75 0.58 14.72 14.05
N LEU A 76 -0.67 15.06 13.70
CA LEU A 76 -0.99 16.00 12.61
C LEU A 76 -0.33 17.38 12.76
N GLY A 77 -0.16 17.87 13.99
CA GLY A 77 0.56 19.13 14.24
C GLY A 77 2.03 19.15 13.77
N LYS A 78 2.69 18.00 13.58
CA LYS A 78 4.05 17.93 12.99
C LYS A 78 4.04 18.14 11.47
N PHE A 79 2.86 18.09 10.86
CA PHE A 79 2.63 18.29 9.44
C PHE A 79 1.87 19.59 9.18
N GLU A 80 1.70 20.44 10.20
CA GLU A 80 0.90 21.69 10.09
C GLU A 80 -0.55 21.40 9.66
N MET A 81 -1.11 20.29 10.14
CA MET A 81 -2.47 19.84 9.84
C MET A 81 -3.29 19.71 11.12
N ASP A 82 -4.57 20.06 11.02
CA ASP A 82 -5.55 19.84 12.10
C ASP A 82 -6.37 18.56 11.90
N ALA A 83 -6.58 18.16 10.65
CA ALA A 83 -7.35 16.99 10.27
C ALA A 83 -6.81 16.36 8.98
N LEU A 84 -7.18 15.10 8.73
CA LEU A 84 -6.99 14.49 7.42
C LEU A 84 -8.06 15.01 6.47
N ASP A 85 -7.72 15.97 5.63
CA ASP A 85 -8.60 16.54 4.62
C ASP A 85 -8.90 15.58 3.45
N GLN A 86 -9.74 16.03 2.51
CA GLN A 86 -10.13 15.21 1.37
C GLN A 86 -8.95 14.86 0.45
N ASP A 87 -7.95 15.73 0.34
CA ASP A 87 -6.81 15.53 -0.54
C ASP A 87 -5.91 14.41 -0.03
N ILE A 88 -5.57 14.42 1.27
CA ILE A 88 -4.76 13.33 1.84
C ILE A 88 -5.55 12.01 1.88
N LEU A 89 -6.86 12.05 2.16
CA LEU A 89 -7.72 10.87 2.11
C LEU A 89 -7.80 10.30 0.69
N ALA A 90 -7.83 11.15 -0.34
CA ALA A 90 -7.78 10.72 -1.74
C ALA A 90 -6.44 10.05 -2.06
N VAL A 91 -5.32 10.56 -1.54
CA VAL A 91 -3.99 9.94 -1.69
C VAL A 91 -3.95 8.56 -1.04
N PHE A 92 -4.46 8.41 0.19
CA PHE A 92 -4.52 7.11 0.87
C PHE A 92 -5.43 6.12 0.15
N SER A 93 -6.59 6.58 -0.31
CA SER A 93 -7.54 5.76 -1.07
C SER A 93 -6.95 5.29 -2.40
N ARG A 94 -6.27 6.18 -3.12
CA ARG A 94 -5.50 5.83 -4.32
C ARG A 94 -4.43 4.80 -3.98
N ARG A 95 -3.70 4.96 -2.87
CA ARG A 95 -2.65 4.01 -2.51
C ARG A 95 -3.19 2.61 -2.18
N ALA A 96 -4.32 2.51 -1.47
CA ALA A 96 -4.97 1.22 -1.22
C ALA A 96 -5.41 0.54 -2.53
N THR A 97 -5.93 1.33 -3.47
CA THR A 97 -6.33 0.92 -4.82
C THR A 97 -5.13 0.36 -5.62
N GLU A 98 -3.98 1.04 -5.56
CA GLU A 98 -2.73 0.58 -6.19
C GLU A 98 -2.22 -0.73 -5.57
N ILE A 99 -2.30 -0.88 -4.24
CA ILE A 99 -1.90 -2.12 -3.55
C ILE A 99 -2.76 -3.30 -4.02
N ALA A 100 -4.07 -3.11 -4.19
CA ALA A 100 -4.97 -4.11 -4.74
C ALA A 100 -4.56 -4.53 -6.17
N ALA A 101 -4.18 -3.55 -7.00
CA ALA A 101 -3.74 -3.79 -8.37
C ALA A 101 -2.41 -4.56 -8.45
N CYS A 102 -1.47 -4.28 -7.55
CA CYS A 102 -0.12 -4.85 -7.55
C CYS A 102 0.00 -6.16 -6.75
N THR A 103 -1.05 -6.57 -6.02
CA THR A 103 -1.01 -7.75 -5.12
C THR A 103 -2.03 -8.80 -5.55
N ARG A 104 -1.66 -9.59 -6.56
CA ARG A 104 -2.54 -10.63 -7.11
C ARG A 104 -2.91 -11.67 -6.05
N GLY A 105 -4.20 -12.04 -6.01
CA GLY A 105 -4.73 -13.06 -5.10
C GLY A 105 -5.04 -12.55 -3.70
N VAL A 106 -4.88 -11.25 -3.43
CA VAL A 106 -5.23 -10.63 -2.16
C VAL A 106 -6.46 -9.74 -2.34
N LYS A 107 -7.45 -9.93 -1.48
CA LYS A 107 -8.61 -9.03 -1.39
C LYS A 107 -8.26 -7.85 -0.50
N VAL A 108 -8.44 -6.63 -1.00
CA VAL A 108 -8.14 -5.41 -0.26
C VAL A 108 -9.45 -4.72 0.12
N PHE A 109 -9.58 -4.38 1.40
CA PHE A 109 -10.72 -3.64 1.93
C PHE A 109 -10.27 -2.24 2.33
N LEU A 110 -11.08 -1.24 2.01
CA LEU A 110 -10.90 0.16 2.42
C LEU A 110 -12.17 0.61 3.13
N ASN A 111 -12.06 1.04 4.39
CA ASN A 111 -13.18 1.45 5.23
C ASN A 111 -14.30 0.39 5.27
N GLY A 112 -13.92 -0.90 5.35
CA GLY A 112 -14.85 -2.04 5.35
C GLY A 112 -15.36 -2.48 3.97
N ASN A 113 -15.14 -1.69 2.91
CA ASN A 113 -15.62 -2.01 1.57
C ASN A 113 -14.56 -2.72 0.74
N LEU A 114 -14.94 -3.80 0.06
CA LEU A 114 -14.06 -4.51 -0.88
C LEU A 114 -13.76 -3.62 -2.09
N LEU A 115 -12.49 -3.38 -2.38
CA LEU A 115 -12.09 -2.67 -3.60
C LEU A 115 -12.35 -3.56 -4.83
N PRO A 116 -13.00 -3.05 -5.89
CA PRO A 116 -13.33 -3.82 -7.09
C PRO A 116 -12.11 -3.96 -8.03
N ILE A 117 -10.95 -4.31 -7.48
CA ILE A 117 -9.68 -4.46 -8.19
C ILE A 117 -9.04 -5.76 -7.74
N SER A 118 -8.90 -6.68 -8.68
CA SER A 118 -8.31 -7.99 -8.44
C SER A 118 -6.99 -8.19 -9.18
N ILE A 119 -6.81 -7.48 -10.29
CA ILE A 119 -5.65 -7.55 -11.18
C ILE A 119 -5.33 -6.17 -11.77
N PHE A 120 -4.11 -6.02 -12.28
CA PHE A 120 -3.62 -4.78 -12.90
C PHE A 120 -4.55 -4.27 -14.03
N LYS A 121 -5.16 -5.17 -14.82
CA LYS A 121 -6.12 -4.80 -15.87
C LYS A 121 -7.30 -3.99 -15.33
N ASP A 122 -7.82 -4.34 -14.15
CA ASP A 122 -8.95 -3.67 -13.50
C ASP A 122 -8.58 -2.23 -13.12
N TYR A 123 -7.39 -2.06 -12.55
CA TYR A 123 -6.83 -0.76 -12.22
C TYR A 123 -6.67 0.14 -13.46
N VAL A 124 -6.11 -0.39 -14.55
CA VAL A 124 -5.99 0.38 -15.81
C VAL A 124 -7.37 0.77 -16.35
N ASN A 125 -8.37 -0.12 -16.27
CA ASN A 125 -9.74 0.22 -16.67
C ASN A 125 -10.32 1.34 -15.80
N LEU A 126 -10.09 1.32 -14.49
CA LEU A 126 -10.52 2.37 -13.56
C LEU A 126 -9.88 3.71 -13.95
N CYS A 127 -8.56 3.76 -14.16
CA CYS A 127 -7.85 4.99 -14.55
C CYS A 127 -8.41 5.57 -15.86
N LEU A 128 -8.67 4.74 -16.86
CA LEU A 128 -9.23 5.18 -18.13
C LEU A 128 -10.66 5.71 -17.99
N ARG A 129 -11.51 5.06 -17.18
CA ARG A 129 -12.86 5.58 -16.90
C ARG A 129 -12.79 6.97 -16.26
N VAL A 130 -11.91 7.16 -15.28
CA VAL A 130 -11.70 8.46 -14.62
C VAL A 130 -11.21 9.51 -15.62
N LEU A 131 -10.29 9.15 -16.51
CA LEU A 131 -9.83 10.05 -17.58
C LEU A 131 -10.97 10.47 -18.52
N ILE A 132 -11.82 9.54 -18.94
CA ILE A 132 -12.96 9.81 -19.82
C ILE A 132 -13.99 10.72 -19.12
N ILE A 133 -14.31 10.45 -17.85
CA ILE A 133 -15.25 11.27 -17.06
C ILE A 133 -14.75 12.69 -16.91
N ASN A 134 -13.46 12.87 -16.58
CA ASN A 134 -12.88 14.20 -16.37
C ASN A 134 -12.59 14.93 -17.70
N PHE A 135 -12.42 14.19 -18.80
CA PHE A 135 -12.12 14.73 -20.13
C PHE A 135 -13.01 14.07 -21.19
N PRO A 136 -14.28 14.49 -21.35
CA PRO A 136 -15.23 13.88 -22.28
C PRO A 136 -14.80 13.91 -23.75
N SER A 137 -13.89 14.82 -24.12
CA SER A 137 -13.24 14.88 -25.45
C SER A 137 -12.36 13.66 -25.76
N THR A 138 -12.17 12.74 -24.80
CA THR A 138 -11.33 11.54 -24.92
C THR A 138 -12.15 10.24 -25.11
N ASN A 139 -13.38 10.33 -25.62
CA ASN A 139 -14.29 9.18 -25.82
C ASN A 139 -13.75 8.04 -26.72
N SER A 140 -12.59 8.18 -27.34
CA SER A 140 -11.96 7.19 -28.23
C SER A 140 -10.53 6.82 -27.82
N ILE A 141 -10.22 6.76 -26.52
CA ILE A 141 -8.92 6.25 -26.06
C ILE A 141 -8.78 4.75 -26.43
N LYS A 142 -7.97 4.47 -27.45
CA LYS A 142 -7.52 3.10 -27.74
C LYS A 142 -6.61 2.64 -26.61
N LYS A 143 -7.05 1.60 -25.89
CA LYS A 143 -6.27 0.92 -24.85
C LYS A 143 -5.55 -0.27 -25.46
N ILE A 144 -4.24 -0.32 -25.27
CA ILE A 144 -3.45 -1.52 -25.47
C ILE A 144 -3.00 -2.01 -24.09
N HIS A 145 -3.30 -3.25 -23.74
CA HIS A 145 -2.84 -3.88 -22.50
C HIS A 145 -2.18 -5.20 -22.82
N HIS A 146 -0.89 -5.30 -22.53
CA HIS A 146 -0.10 -6.49 -22.75
C HIS A 146 0.49 -7.00 -21.44
N VAL A 147 0.55 -8.31 -21.35
CA VAL A 147 1.19 -9.02 -20.25
C VAL A 147 2.30 -9.85 -20.86
N PHE A 148 3.52 -9.64 -20.38
CA PHE A 148 4.68 -10.41 -20.77
C PHE A 148 5.19 -11.20 -19.57
N GLN A 149 5.73 -12.38 -19.84
CA GLN A 149 6.48 -13.15 -18.85
C GLN A 149 7.89 -13.32 -19.37
N PHE A 150 8.87 -12.83 -18.61
CA PHE A 150 10.28 -12.84 -18.98
C PHE A 150 11.12 -13.34 -17.81
N ARG A 151 11.87 -14.42 -18.02
CA ARG A 151 12.75 -15.03 -16.99
C ARG A 151 12.05 -15.23 -15.63
N GLY A 152 10.83 -15.77 -15.65
CA GLY A 152 10.02 -15.97 -14.44
C GLY A 152 9.39 -14.70 -13.84
N ARG A 153 9.73 -13.51 -14.34
CA ARG A 153 9.14 -12.24 -13.92
C ARG A 153 7.94 -11.90 -14.81
N ARG A 154 6.83 -11.50 -14.18
CA ARG A 154 5.64 -11.02 -14.89
C ARG A 154 5.72 -9.51 -14.99
N ILE A 155 5.64 -9.00 -16.22
CA ILE A 155 5.62 -7.56 -16.52
C ILE A 155 4.28 -7.26 -17.19
N GLU A 156 3.54 -6.30 -16.66
CA GLU A 156 2.27 -5.86 -17.21
C GLU A 156 2.41 -4.41 -17.67
N ILE A 157 2.04 -4.13 -18.92
CA ILE A 157 2.16 -2.82 -19.55
C ILE A 157 0.80 -2.44 -20.13
N ALA A 158 0.38 -1.21 -19.85
CA ALA A 158 -0.77 -0.60 -20.48
C ALA A 158 -0.37 0.72 -21.16
N VAL A 159 -0.87 0.92 -22.36
CA VAL A 159 -0.66 2.15 -23.15
C VAL A 159 -2.01 2.68 -23.59
N ALA A 160 -2.15 4.00 -23.49
CA ALA A 160 -3.33 4.75 -23.86
C ALA A 160 -2.91 6.11 -24.41
N SER A 161 -3.70 6.68 -25.32
CA SER A 161 -3.47 8.03 -25.86
C SER A 161 -3.63 9.10 -24.78
N SER A 162 -2.70 10.05 -24.73
CA SER A 162 -2.75 11.22 -23.84
C SER A 162 -2.90 12.50 -24.66
N ASN A 163 -3.72 13.43 -24.16
CA ASN A 163 -3.90 14.78 -24.72
C ASN A 163 -3.06 15.85 -23.99
N ARG A 164 -2.27 15.47 -22.98
CA ARG A 164 -1.49 16.38 -22.12
C ARG A 164 0.01 16.08 -22.16
N GLY A 165 0.49 15.56 -23.29
CA GLY A 165 1.85 15.07 -23.42
C GLY A 165 2.08 13.74 -22.69
N PHE A 166 3.35 13.40 -22.46
CA PHE A 166 3.74 12.13 -21.85
C PHE A 166 3.29 12.04 -20.37
N GLN A 167 2.65 10.93 -20.02
CA GLN A 167 2.26 10.60 -18.65
C GLN A 167 2.63 9.16 -18.35
N GLN A 168 3.01 8.88 -17.10
CA GLN A 168 3.41 7.54 -16.69
C GLN A 168 2.92 7.23 -15.27
N MET A 169 2.52 5.98 -15.07
CA MET A 169 2.29 5.39 -13.76
C MET A 169 2.98 4.03 -13.76
N SER A 170 3.90 3.83 -12.83
CA SER A 170 4.71 2.62 -12.77
C SER A 170 4.82 2.11 -11.33
N PHE A 171 4.96 0.79 -11.21
CA PHE A 171 5.11 0.11 -9.94
C PHE A 171 6.26 -0.89 -10.01
N ALA A 172 7.22 -0.77 -9.10
CA ALA A 172 8.32 -1.71 -8.95
C ALA A 172 8.23 -2.37 -7.57
N SER A 173 8.16 -3.71 -7.52
CA SER A 173 8.00 -4.46 -6.27
C SER A 173 6.87 -3.93 -5.35
N LYS A 174 5.75 -3.51 -5.97
CA LYS A 174 4.56 -2.89 -5.34
C LYS A 174 4.70 -1.42 -4.93
N TYR A 175 5.87 -0.79 -5.07
CA TYR A 175 6.09 0.63 -4.78
C TYR A 175 5.74 1.50 -5.99
N ALA A 176 5.04 2.60 -5.78
CA ALA A 176 4.76 3.57 -6.84
C ALA A 176 6.02 4.35 -7.21
N THR A 177 6.48 4.23 -8.46
CA THR A 177 7.64 4.95 -9.00
C THR A 177 7.19 6.21 -9.73
N ILE A 178 6.71 7.19 -8.96
CA ILE A 178 6.07 8.41 -9.48
C ILE A 178 7.00 9.22 -10.42
N LYS A 179 8.30 9.20 -10.16
CA LYS A 179 9.32 9.86 -11.01
C LYS A 179 9.88 8.97 -12.13
N GLY A 180 9.44 7.71 -12.22
CA GLY A 180 10.04 6.71 -13.11
C GLY A 180 11.40 6.25 -12.61
N GLY A 181 12.25 5.76 -13.52
CA GLY A 181 13.58 5.23 -13.21
C GLY A 181 14.13 4.35 -14.33
N ARG A 182 15.36 3.86 -14.16
CA ARG A 182 16.00 2.86 -15.04
C ARG A 182 15.78 1.45 -14.49
#